data_AF-A0A2A2HMI0-F1
#
_entry.id   AF-A0A2A2HMI0-F1
#
_cell.length_a   1.000
_cell.length_b   1.000
_cell.length_c   1.000
_cell.angle_alpha   90.00
_cell.angle_beta   90.00
_cell.angle_gamma   90.00
#
_symmetry.space_group_name_H-M   'P 1'
#
loop_
_entity.id
_entity.type
_entity.pdbx_description
1 polymer ?
#
loop_
_entity_poly.entity_id
_entity_poly.type
_entity_poly.pdbx_seq_one_letter_code
_entity_poly.pdbx_strand_id
1 'polypeptide(L)'
;MANIGQQTTQLLLASLIDSNTFANYSRTYTYDSGGNLSQIRHSAPTSNNNYTVNITVSDRTNRAVLSSLTEDPTMVDRLFTSGGQQQQLLSGQTLTWTPRGELLTVTLAVHNEQPADLEWYRYDANSQRLVKTTVRQQSNNEQTQQVIYLTGAELRTTTNGNGVQELLEITTMGEAGRAQVRALHWTTGKPTKINNDQLRYSYDDQLGSSRLEVDENGLLISQQLS
;
A
#
# COMPACT_ATOMS: atom_id res chain seq x y z
N MET A 1 14.70 2.66 -10.07
CA MET A 1 14.76 2.16 -8.68
C MET A 1 13.33 1.98 -8.20
N ALA A 2 12.88 0.73 -8.09
CA ALA A 2 11.58 0.38 -7.58
C ALA A 2 11.56 0.70 -6.08
N ASN A 3 10.81 1.71 -5.68
CA ASN A 3 10.53 1.93 -4.26
C ASN A 3 9.41 0.96 -3.88
N ILE A 4 9.77 -0.32 -3.75
CA ILE A 4 8.98 -1.25 -2.96
C ILE A 4 9.09 -0.69 -1.56
N GLY A 5 8.06 0.08 -1.17
CA GLY A 5 7.82 0.36 0.24
C GLY A 5 7.58 -0.98 0.91
N GLN A 6 8.66 -1.65 1.35
CA GLN A 6 8.59 -2.38 2.59
C GLN A 6 7.99 -1.39 3.58
N GLN A 7 6.72 -1.56 3.93
CA GLN A 7 6.23 -1.04 5.19
C GLN A 7 6.95 -1.84 6.27
N THR A 8 8.22 -1.51 6.49
CA THR A 8 8.87 -1.69 7.77
C THR A 8 8.05 -0.84 8.73
N THR A 9 7.20 -1.47 9.52
CA THR A 9 6.60 -0.87 10.71
C THR A 9 7.70 -0.71 11.77
N GLN A 10 8.77 0.02 11.43
CA GLN A 10 9.60 0.65 12.45
C GLN A 10 8.88 1.95 12.80
N LEU A 11 7.99 1.84 13.78
CA LEU A 11 7.48 2.99 14.52
C LEU A 11 8.71 3.69 15.11
N LEU A 12 9.12 4.81 14.50
CA LEU A 12 10.05 5.72 15.12
C LEU A 12 9.38 6.25 16.38
N LEU A 13 9.98 5.98 17.54
CA LEU A 13 9.57 6.59 18.79
C LEU A 13 9.61 8.11 18.59
N ALA A 14 8.52 8.80 18.95
CA ALA A 14 8.38 10.26 18.79
C ALA A 14 9.55 11.06 19.39
N SER A 15 10.30 10.48 20.33
CA SER A 15 11.49 11.06 20.96
C SER A 15 12.74 11.15 20.08
N LEU A 16 12.73 10.62 18.85
CA LEU A 16 13.90 10.62 17.93
C LEU A 16 13.77 11.63 16.79
N ILE A 17 12.71 12.44 16.78
CA ILE A 17 12.38 13.32 15.67
C ILE A 17 12.69 14.76 16.09
N ASP A 18 13.86 15.28 15.68
CA ASP A 18 14.15 16.72 15.73
C ASP A 18 13.90 17.36 14.36
N SER A 19 13.86 18.70 14.30
CA SER A 19 13.67 19.43 13.04
C SER A 19 14.77 19.20 12.00
N ASN A 20 15.90 18.60 12.38
CA ASN A 20 17.02 18.30 11.48
C ASN A 20 16.87 16.93 10.80
N THR A 21 15.93 16.09 11.24
CA THR A 21 15.59 14.83 10.55
C THR A 21 14.78 15.05 9.27
N PHE A 22 14.21 16.25 9.07
CA PHE A 22 13.41 16.59 7.90
C PHE A 22 14.15 17.52 6.95
N ALA A 23 13.94 17.31 5.65
CA ALA A 23 14.38 18.23 4.61
C ALA A 23 13.17 18.73 3.84
N ASN A 24 13.11 20.05 3.64
CA ASN A 24 12.13 20.63 2.74
C ASN A 24 12.37 20.13 1.32
N TYR A 25 11.27 19.93 0.60
CA TYR A 25 11.31 19.56 -0.80
C TYR A 25 10.31 20.38 -1.61
N SER A 26 10.51 20.42 -2.91
CA SER A 26 9.55 20.92 -3.89
C SER A 26 9.28 19.86 -4.94
N ARG A 27 8.05 19.84 -5.47
CA ARG A 27 7.68 19.02 -6.62
C ARG A 27 7.13 19.89 -7.72
N THR A 28 7.63 19.69 -8.93
CA THR A 28 7.06 20.24 -10.17
C THR A 28 6.38 19.11 -10.92
N TYR A 29 5.18 19.38 -11.42
CA TYR A 29 4.34 18.42 -12.13
C TYR A 29 4.14 18.91 -13.57
N THR A 30 4.42 18.05 -14.54
CA THR A 30 4.23 18.35 -15.97
C THR A 30 3.08 17.53 -16.51
N TYR A 31 2.21 18.18 -17.27
CA TYR A 31 1.05 17.57 -17.91
C TYR A 31 1.12 17.73 -19.43
N ASP A 32 0.61 16.76 -20.17
CA ASP A 32 0.39 16.90 -21.62
C ASP A 32 -0.90 17.69 -21.92
N SER A 33 -1.22 17.87 -23.21
CA SER A 33 -2.45 18.57 -23.63
C SER A 33 -3.74 17.80 -23.32
N GLY A 34 -3.66 16.50 -23.03
CA GLY A 34 -4.78 15.66 -22.61
C GLY A 34 -5.03 15.68 -21.11
N GLY A 35 -4.16 16.36 -20.34
CA GLY A 35 -4.24 16.41 -18.88
C GLY A 35 -3.58 15.21 -18.19
N ASN A 36 -2.84 14.36 -18.91
CA ASN A 36 -2.11 13.25 -18.29
C ASN A 36 -0.85 13.78 -17.61
N LEU A 37 -0.62 13.36 -16.37
CA LEU A 37 0.63 13.62 -15.67
C LEU A 37 1.77 12.85 -16.35
N SER A 38 2.71 13.55 -16.95
CA SER A 38 3.84 12.97 -17.71
C SER A 38 5.16 13.00 -16.93
N GLN A 39 5.29 13.88 -15.94
CA GLN A 39 6.48 13.97 -15.12
C GLN A 39 6.20 14.49 -13.71
N ILE A 40 6.88 13.89 -12.72
CA ILE A 40 7.03 14.44 -11.37
C ILE A 40 8.53 14.68 -11.13
N ARG A 41 8.93 15.94 -10.98
CA ARG A 41 10.30 16.30 -10.61
C ARG A 41 10.34 16.66 -9.13
N HIS A 42 11.06 15.87 -8.34
CA HIS A 42 11.28 16.11 -6.92
C HIS A 42 12.65 16.75 -6.70
N SER A 43 12.70 17.80 -5.90
CA SER A 43 13.94 18.43 -5.49
C SER A 43 13.96 18.70 -3.98
N ALA A 44 14.94 18.12 -3.30
CA ALA A 44 15.27 18.39 -1.91
C ALA A 44 16.76 18.79 -1.82
N PRO A 45 17.09 20.08 -2.04
CA PRO A 45 18.49 20.52 -2.16
C PRO A 45 19.32 20.25 -0.89
N THR A 46 18.73 20.41 0.29
CA THR A 46 19.43 20.25 1.58
C THR A 46 19.91 18.81 1.82
N SER A 47 19.16 17.81 1.37
CA SER A 47 19.51 16.39 1.50
C SER A 47 20.10 15.79 0.21
N ASN A 48 20.25 16.61 -0.84
CA ASN A 48 20.61 16.20 -2.19
C ASN A 48 19.74 15.04 -2.75
N ASN A 49 18.51 14.90 -2.27
CA ASN A 49 17.57 13.90 -2.76
C ASN A 49 16.78 14.48 -3.93
N ASN A 50 17.39 14.47 -5.12
CA ASN A 50 16.76 14.97 -6.34
C ASN A 50 16.50 13.80 -7.29
N TYR A 51 15.26 13.66 -7.76
CA TYR A 51 14.89 12.61 -8.71
C TYR A 51 13.71 13.04 -9.58
N THR A 52 13.60 12.39 -10.73
CA THR A 52 12.50 12.59 -11.67
C THR A 52 11.80 11.25 -11.90
N VAL A 53 10.48 11.25 -11.79
CA VAL A 53 9.61 10.16 -12.20
C VAL A 53 9.00 10.54 -13.54
N ASN A 54 9.38 9.81 -14.59
CA ASN A 54 8.80 9.97 -15.92
C ASN A 54 7.68 8.95 -16.13
N ILE A 55 6.61 9.40 -16.77
CA ILE A 55 5.43 8.61 -17.10
C ILE A 55 5.26 8.69 -18.62
N THR A 56 5.35 7.54 -19.28
CA THR A 56 5.18 7.41 -20.72
C THR A 56 3.70 7.26 -21.01
N VAL A 57 3.12 8.26 -21.67
CA VAL A 57 1.73 8.26 -22.13
C VAL A 57 1.67 7.67 -23.54
N SER A 58 0.62 6.90 -23.83
CA SER A 58 0.35 6.35 -25.16
C SER A 58 0.21 7.45 -26.22
N ASP A 59 0.58 7.16 -27.47
CA ASP A 59 0.42 8.07 -28.61
C ASP A 59 -1.04 8.14 -29.12
N ARG A 60 -1.93 7.29 -28.59
CA ARG A 60 -3.31 7.11 -29.09
C ARG A 60 -4.39 7.12 -28.01
N THR A 61 -4.01 6.97 -26.74
CA THR A 61 -4.94 6.89 -25.61
C THR A 61 -4.39 7.61 -24.38
N ASN A 62 -5.20 7.74 -23.32
CA ASN A 62 -4.74 8.24 -22.03
C ASN A 62 -4.11 7.15 -21.14
N ARG A 63 -3.80 5.97 -21.70
CA ARG A 63 -3.05 4.95 -20.98
C ARG A 63 -1.63 5.44 -20.78
N ALA A 64 -1.11 5.25 -19.57
CA ALA A 64 0.21 5.71 -19.21
C ALA A 64 0.86 4.75 -18.21
N VAL A 65 2.17 4.60 -18.28
CA VAL A 65 2.96 3.75 -17.38
C VAL A 65 4.24 4.46 -16.97
N LEU A 66 4.87 4.03 -15.88
CA LEU A 66 6.21 4.49 -15.53
C LEU A 66 7.19 4.19 -16.68
N SER A 67 8.14 5.10 -16.91
CA SER A 67 9.15 4.93 -17.96
C SER A 67 10.01 3.67 -17.78
N SER A 68 10.09 3.15 -16.55
CA SER A 68 10.75 1.87 -16.25
C SER A 68 10.07 0.64 -16.85
N LEU A 69 8.81 0.74 -17.30
CA LEU A 69 8.11 -0.32 -18.03
C LEU A 69 8.31 -0.17 -19.54
N THR A 70 8.20 1.05 -20.07
CA THR A 70 8.56 1.40 -21.44
C THR A 70 8.76 2.90 -21.57
N GLU A 71 9.72 3.33 -22.39
CA GLU A 71 9.88 4.72 -22.82
C GLU A 71 9.23 4.98 -24.20
N ASP A 72 8.81 3.91 -24.90
CA ASP A 72 8.15 3.99 -26.20
C ASP A 72 6.62 4.14 -26.04
N PRO A 73 6.03 5.30 -26.43
CA PRO A 73 4.58 5.53 -26.37
C PRO A 73 3.76 4.49 -27.13
N THR A 74 4.29 3.94 -28.23
CA THR A 74 3.58 2.99 -29.09
C THR A 74 3.44 1.60 -28.44
N MET A 75 4.21 1.33 -27.39
CA MET A 75 4.17 0.09 -26.62
C MET A 75 3.26 0.16 -25.39
N VAL A 76 2.87 1.37 -24.96
CA VAL A 76 2.11 1.57 -23.71
C VAL A 76 0.80 0.79 -23.73
N ASP A 77 0.03 0.86 -24.81
CA ASP A 77 -1.28 0.20 -24.91
C ASP A 77 -1.19 -1.33 -24.78
N ARG A 78 -0.02 -1.94 -25.08
CA ARG A 78 0.21 -3.39 -24.96
C ARG A 78 0.36 -3.86 -23.50
N LEU A 79 0.59 -2.93 -22.57
CA LEU A 79 0.69 -3.21 -21.14
C LEU A 79 -0.68 -3.16 -20.44
N PHE A 80 -1.77 -3.12 -21.21
CA PHE A 80 -3.14 -3.09 -20.73
C PHE A 80 -3.97 -4.16 -21.42
N THR A 81 -5.01 -4.63 -20.74
CA THR A 81 -6.07 -5.43 -21.36
C THR A 81 -6.85 -4.60 -22.40
N SER A 82 -7.66 -5.27 -23.21
CA SER A 82 -8.62 -4.59 -24.09
C SER A 82 -9.55 -3.66 -23.31
N GLY A 83 -9.98 -4.07 -22.10
CA GLY A 83 -10.80 -3.27 -21.18
C GLY A 83 -10.08 -2.10 -20.49
N GLY A 84 -8.78 -1.92 -20.71
CA GLY A 84 -8.00 -0.81 -20.13
C GLY A 84 -7.44 -1.06 -18.74
N GLN A 85 -7.40 -2.31 -18.27
CA GLN A 85 -6.77 -2.67 -17.01
C GLN A 85 -5.26 -2.92 -17.19
N GLN A 86 -4.42 -2.33 -16.34
CA GLN A 86 -2.95 -2.46 -16.42
C GLN A 86 -2.49 -3.89 -16.10
N GLN A 87 -1.55 -4.44 -16.86
CA GLN A 87 -1.09 -5.84 -16.72
C GLN A 87 0.22 -5.98 -15.95
N GLN A 88 0.99 -4.90 -15.78
CA GLN A 88 2.22 -4.89 -14.99
C GLN A 88 2.25 -3.66 -14.09
N LEU A 89 2.35 -3.87 -12.78
CA LEU A 89 2.45 -2.79 -11.80
C LEU A 89 3.84 -2.14 -11.85
N LEU A 90 4.86 -2.98 -11.75
CA LEU A 90 6.28 -2.69 -11.89
C LEU A 90 6.91 -3.82 -12.71
N SER A 91 8.16 -3.62 -13.15
CA SER A 91 8.89 -4.69 -13.83
C SER A 91 8.93 -5.96 -12.98
N GLY A 92 8.42 -7.07 -13.51
CA GLY A 92 8.33 -8.36 -12.82
C GLY A 92 7.09 -8.54 -11.93
N GLN A 93 6.26 -7.51 -11.75
CA GLN A 93 5.03 -7.59 -10.95
C GLN A 93 3.80 -7.56 -11.85
N THR A 94 3.27 -8.74 -12.16
CA THR A 94 2.10 -8.88 -13.04
C THR A 94 0.79 -8.69 -12.28
N LEU A 95 -0.21 -8.15 -12.98
CA LEU A 95 -1.57 -7.92 -12.51
C LEU A 95 -2.53 -8.77 -13.35
N THR A 96 -3.39 -9.54 -12.68
CA THR A 96 -4.49 -10.26 -13.33
C THR A 96 -5.82 -9.71 -12.84
N TRP A 97 -6.85 -9.86 -13.68
CA TRP A 97 -8.13 -9.20 -13.47
C TRP A 97 -9.28 -10.20 -13.57
N THR A 98 -10.33 -10.00 -12.79
CA THR A 98 -11.58 -10.74 -12.95
C THR A 98 -12.27 -10.34 -14.27
N PRO A 99 -13.23 -11.12 -14.78
CA PRO A 99 -14.05 -10.71 -15.93
C PRO A 99 -14.82 -9.40 -15.70
N ARG A 100 -15.02 -8.98 -14.43
CA ARG A 100 -15.65 -7.71 -14.05
C ARG A 100 -14.68 -6.53 -14.00
N GLY A 101 -13.40 -6.75 -14.29
CA GLY A 101 -12.36 -5.72 -14.22
C GLY A 101 -11.86 -5.43 -12.81
N GLU A 102 -12.08 -6.32 -11.85
CA GLU A 102 -11.55 -6.19 -10.48
C GLU A 102 -10.16 -6.81 -10.41
N LEU A 103 -9.25 -6.24 -9.62
CA LEU A 103 -7.90 -6.78 -9.48
C LEU A 103 -7.96 -8.15 -8.78
N LEU A 104 -7.52 -9.22 -9.44
CA LEU A 104 -7.62 -10.59 -8.93
C LEU A 104 -6.35 -11.01 -8.20
N THR A 105 -5.19 -10.85 -8.84
CA THR A 105 -3.89 -11.26 -8.29
C THR A 105 -2.81 -10.25 -8.66
N VAL A 106 -1.86 -10.05 -7.75
CA VAL A 106 -0.60 -9.34 -7.95
C VAL A 106 0.53 -10.32 -7.70
N THR A 107 1.47 -10.43 -8.65
CA THR A 107 2.77 -11.05 -8.36
C THR A 107 3.66 -10.03 -7.68
N LEU A 108 4.08 -10.29 -6.45
CA LEU A 108 4.87 -9.37 -5.63
C LEU A 108 6.38 -9.53 -5.90
N ALA A 109 6.84 -10.78 -5.97
CA ALA A 109 8.22 -11.14 -6.25
C ALA A 109 8.29 -12.51 -6.91
N VAL A 110 9.21 -12.67 -7.86
CA VAL A 110 9.49 -13.96 -8.51
C VAL A 110 10.85 -14.44 -8.00
N HIS A 111 10.91 -15.71 -7.64
CA HIS A 111 12.09 -16.35 -7.10
C HIS A 111 12.58 -17.46 -8.03
N ASN A 112 13.87 -17.75 -8.03
CA ASN A 112 14.41 -18.89 -8.76
C ASN A 112 14.05 -20.17 -8.00
N GLU A 113 13.47 -21.16 -8.70
CA GLU A 113 13.18 -22.50 -8.17
C GLU A 113 12.24 -22.54 -6.94
N GLN A 114 11.55 -21.43 -6.64
CA GLN A 114 10.55 -21.32 -5.56
C GLN A 114 9.26 -20.68 -6.11
N PRO A 115 8.09 -20.96 -5.51
CA PRO A 115 6.85 -20.27 -5.86
C PRO A 115 7.01 -18.75 -5.73
N ALA A 116 6.33 -18.00 -6.58
CA ALA A 116 6.31 -16.54 -6.49
C ALA A 116 5.55 -16.07 -5.22
N ASP A 117 5.93 -14.91 -4.71
CA ASP A 117 5.14 -14.21 -3.70
C ASP A 117 3.93 -13.57 -4.38
N LEU A 118 2.74 -13.74 -3.81
CA LEU A 118 1.48 -13.33 -4.43
C LEU A 118 0.60 -12.57 -3.43
N GLU A 119 -0.22 -11.66 -3.95
CA GLU A 119 -1.38 -11.13 -3.22
C GLU A 119 -2.63 -11.31 -4.10
N TRP A 120 -3.71 -11.84 -3.54
CA TRP A 120 -4.97 -12.01 -4.28
C TRP A 120 -6.17 -11.52 -3.49
N TYR A 121 -7.25 -11.23 -4.22
CA TYR A 121 -8.42 -10.56 -3.68
C TYR A 121 -9.72 -11.27 -4.06
N ARG A 122 -10.74 -11.09 -3.21
CA ARG A 122 -12.12 -11.48 -3.49
C ARG A 122 -13.05 -10.31 -3.21
N TYR A 123 -14.13 -10.26 -3.96
CA TYR A 123 -15.08 -9.15 -3.95
C TYR A 123 -16.50 -9.67 -3.76
N ASP A 124 -17.36 -8.83 -3.20
CA ASP A 124 -18.79 -9.07 -3.13
C ASP A 124 -19.50 -8.79 -4.47
N ALA A 125 -20.83 -8.91 -4.48
CA ALA A 125 -21.63 -8.62 -5.66
C ALA A 125 -21.51 -7.15 -6.14
N ASN A 126 -21.18 -6.21 -5.26
CA ASN A 126 -21.02 -4.78 -5.53
C ASN A 126 -19.56 -4.38 -5.83
N SER A 127 -18.68 -5.35 -6.07
CA SER A 127 -17.24 -5.14 -6.31
C SER A 127 -16.51 -4.51 -5.11
N GLN A 128 -17.03 -4.65 -3.89
CA GLN A 128 -16.33 -4.29 -2.66
C GLN A 128 -15.44 -5.44 -2.20
N ARG A 129 -14.20 -5.15 -1.81
CA ARG A 129 -13.23 -6.16 -1.41
C ARG A 129 -13.65 -6.81 -0.09
N LEU A 130 -13.83 -8.13 -0.09
CA LEU A 130 -14.15 -8.95 1.07
C LEU A 130 -12.92 -9.65 1.66
N VAL A 131 -11.99 -10.08 0.80
CA VAL A 131 -10.80 -10.81 1.25
C VAL A 131 -9.58 -10.27 0.54
N LYS A 132 -8.49 -10.16 1.28
CA LYS A 132 -7.13 -10.00 0.77
C LYS A 132 -6.26 -11.09 1.39
N THR A 133 -5.53 -11.82 0.56
CA THR A 133 -4.57 -12.82 1.03
C THR A 133 -3.22 -12.56 0.39
N THR A 134 -2.20 -12.41 1.22
CA THR A 134 -0.80 -12.27 0.81
C THR A 134 -0.06 -13.55 1.18
N VAL A 135 0.67 -14.13 0.23
CA VAL A 135 1.50 -15.33 0.41
C VAL A 135 2.94 -14.95 0.09
N ARG A 136 3.85 -15.24 1.03
CA ARG A 136 5.29 -14.99 0.84
C ARG A 136 6.09 -16.22 1.20
N GLN A 137 7.06 -16.56 0.36
CA GLN A 137 8.02 -17.61 0.65
C GLN A 137 9.09 -17.08 1.61
N GLN A 138 9.28 -17.77 2.73
CA GLN A 138 10.42 -17.60 3.62
C GLN A 138 11.35 -18.81 3.48
N SER A 139 12.62 -18.67 3.89
CA SER A 139 13.68 -19.65 3.60
C SER A 139 13.32 -21.12 3.81
N ASN A 140 12.43 -21.44 4.78
CA ASN A 140 12.00 -22.80 5.07
C ASN A 140 10.47 -23.00 5.15
N ASN A 141 9.64 -21.96 5.00
CA ASN A 141 8.19 -22.04 5.18
C ASN A 141 7.46 -20.94 4.39
N GLU A 142 6.17 -21.16 4.15
CA GLU A 142 5.27 -20.15 3.59
C GLU A 142 4.62 -19.32 4.72
N GLN A 143 4.62 -17.99 4.59
CA GLN A 143 3.82 -17.11 5.42
C GLN A 143 2.59 -16.66 4.66
N THR A 144 1.41 -16.86 5.25
CA THR A 144 0.14 -16.36 4.70
C THR A 144 -0.42 -15.29 5.63
N GLN A 145 -0.77 -14.14 5.08
CA GLN A 145 -1.51 -13.08 5.76
C GLN A 145 -2.87 -12.94 5.10
N GLN A 146 -3.95 -13.19 5.82
CA GLN A 146 -5.30 -13.02 5.33
C GLN A 146 -5.99 -11.89 6.09
N VAL A 147 -6.71 -11.05 5.34
CA VAL A 147 -7.62 -10.03 5.87
C VAL A 147 -9.01 -10.28 5.33
N ILE A 148 -9.98 -10.44 6.23
CA ILE A 148 -11.41 -10.48 5.91
C ILE A 148 -12.02 -9.13 6.31
N TYR A 149 -12.64 -8.46 5.35
CA TYR A 149 -13.30 -7.17 5.53
C TYR A 149 -14.78 -7.39 5.82
N LEU A 150 -15.25 -6.83 6.93
CA LEU A 150 -16.64 -6.88 7.39
C LEU A 150 -17.15 -5.45 7.60
N THR A 151 -18.47 -5.30 7.73
CA THR A 151 -19.07 -4.03 8.11
C THR A 151 -18.59 -3.64 9.51
N GLY A 152 -17.79 -2.58 9.61
CA GLY A 152 -17.27 -2.08 10.90
C GLY A 152 -16.13 -2.91 11.50
N ALA A 153 -15.57 -3.88 10.76
CA ALA A 153 -14.47 -4.70 11.29
C ALA A 153 -13.54 -5.27 10.22
N GLU A 154 -12.31 -5.61 10.62
CA GLU A 154 -11.38 -6.44 9.87
C GLU A 154 -10.92 -7.60 10.74
N LEU A 155 -10.88 -8.81 10.17
CA LEU A 155 -10.26 -9.98 10.81
C LEU A 155 -8.96 -10.27 10.09
N ARG A 156 -7.84 -10.26 10.83
CA ARG A 156 -6.50 -10.47 10.30
C ARG A 156 -5.90 -11.73 10.89
N THR A 157 -5.46 -12.62 10.02
CA THR A 157 -4.81 -13.88 10.39
C THR A 157 -3.44 -13.94 9.74
N THR A 158 -2.42 -14.19 10.55
CA THR A 158 -1.06 -14.48 10.08
C THR A 158 -0.73 -15.93 10.40
N THR A 159 -0.40 -16.73 9.39
CA THR A 159 0.07 -18.11 9.54
C THR A 159 1.50 -18.25 9.02
N ASN A 160 2.28 -19.13 9.65
CA ASN A 160 3.59 -19.54 9.15
C ASN A 160 3.61 -21.07 9.10
N GLY A 161 3.74 -21.64 7.89
CA GLY A 161 3.40 -23.03 7.62
C GLY A 161 1.99 -23.35 8.10
N ASN A 162 1.83 -24.41 8.90
CA ASN A 162 0.53 -24.83 9.43
C ASN A 162 0.16 -24.17 10.76
N GLY A 163 1.02 -23.30 11.32
CA GLY A 163 0.82 -22.68 12.62
C GLY A 163 0.25 -21.27 12.51
N VAL A 164 -0.88 -21.01 13.17
CA VAL A 164 -1.40 -19.65 13.37
C VAL A 164 -0.46 -18.90 14.31
N GLN A 165 0.11 -17.79 13.82
CA GLN A 165 1.00 -16.93 14.59
C GLN A 165 0.25 -15.77 15.22
N GLU A 166 -0.76 -15.23 14.53
CA GLU A 166 -1.51 -14.06 14.98
C GLU A 166 -2.96 -14.14 14.52
N LEU A 167 -3.88 -13.78 15.41
CA LEU A 167 -5.28 -13.49 15.13
C LEU A 167 -5.61 -12.15 15.75
N LEU A 168 -5.90 -11.17 14.89
CA LEU A 168 -6.18 -9.79 15.26
C LEU A 168 -7.54 -9.38 14.69
N GLU A 169 -8.43 -8.99 15.57
CA GLU A 169 -9.72 -8.36 15.25
C GLU A 169 -9.57 -6.85 15.37
N ILE A 170 -9.95 -6.13 14.33
CA ILE A 170 -9.94 -4.67 14.31
C ILE A 170 -11.38 -4.21 14.19
N THR A 171 -11.91 -3.55 15.22
CA THR A 171 -13.22 -2.89 15.13
C THR A 171 -13.02 -1.44 14.72
N THR A 172 -13.79 -0.96 13.75
CA THR A 172 -13.75 0.42 13.27
C THR A 172 -15.00 1.17 13.71
N MET A 173 -14.78 2.33 14.32
CA MET A 173 -15.84 3.24 14.78
C MET A 173 -15.71 4.54 13.99
N GLY A 174 -16.76 4.89 13.26
CA GLY A 174 -16.75 6.01 12.32
C GLY A 174 -16.13 5.66 10.96
N GLU A 175 -16.19 6.62 10.04
CA GLU A 175 -15.76 6.45 8.66
C GLU A 175 -14.28 6.84 8.50
N ALA A 176 -13.58 6.15 7.59
CA ALA A 176 -12.21 6.51 7.24
C ALA A 176 -12.15 7.95 6.69
N GLY A 177 -11.17 8.73 7.14
CA GLY A 177 -11.06 10.16 6.79
C GLY A 177 -12.06 11.06 7.51
N ARG A 178 -12.71 10.57 8.57
CA ARG A 178 -13.61 11.31 9.46
C ARG A 178 -13.28 11.04 10.94
N ALA A 179 -12.01 11.15 11.29
CA ALA A 179 -11.48 10.89 12.64
C ALA A 179 -11.87 9.49 13.16
N GLN A 180 -11.64 8.47 12.32
CA GLN A 180 -11.96 7.08 12.65
C GLN A 180 -11.19 6.62 13.91
N VAL A 181 -11.87 5.86 14.76
CA VAL A 181 -11.25 5.15 15.89
C VAL A 181 -11.18 3.66 15.57
N ARG A 182 -10.04 3.04 15.87
CA ARG A 182 -9.84 1.59 15.72
C ARG A 182 -9.55 0.95 17.06
N ALA A 183 -10.24 -0.14 17.37
CA ALA A 183 -9.90 -1.00 18.50
C ALA A 183 -9.19 -2.25 17.98
N LEU A 184 -8.01 -2.55 18.52
CA LEU A 184 -7.21 -3.71 18.14
C LEU A 184 -7.29 -4.77 19.24
N HIS A 185 -7.94 -5.90 18.94
CA HIS A 185 -8.12 -7.03 19.85
C HIS A 185 -7.40 -8.27 19.30
N TRP A 186 -6.39 -8.75 19.99
CA TRP A 186 -5.72 -10.00 19.68
C TRP A 186 -6.35 -11.15 20.46
N THR A 187 -6.70 -12.22 19.74
CA THR A 187 -7.11 -13.51 20.35
C THR A 187 -5.94 -14.50 20.38
N THR A 188 -4.97 -14.35 19.47
CA THR A 188 -3.71 -15.13 19.42
C THR A 188 -2.55 -14.23 19.02
N GLY A 189 -1.36 -14.48 19.57
CA GLY A 189 -0.13 -13.88 19.05
C GLY A 189 0.11 -12.42 19.40
N LYS A 190 -0.58 -11.88 20.40
CA LYS A 190 -0.45 -10.47 20.80
C LYS A 190 1.02 -10.07 21.04
N PRO A 191 1.53 -9.02 20.39
CA PRO A 191 2.85 -8.48 20.69
C PRO A 191 3.01 -8.11 22.17
N THR A 192 4.19 -8.33 22.74
CA THR A 192 4.44 -8.10 24.19
C THR A 192 4.39 -6.63 24.58
N LYS A 193 4.72 -5.72 23.67
CA LYS A 193 4.82 -4.27 23.91
C LYS A 193 3.50 -3.50 23.69
N ILE A 194 2.43 -4.18 23.29
CA ILE A 194 1.15 -3.55 22.98
C ILE A 194 0.10 -4.15 23.91
N ASN A 195 -0.67 -3.30 24.59
CA ASN A 195 -1.80 -3.77 25.39
C ASN A 195 -2.88 -4.35 24.48
N ASN A 196 -3.61 -5.34 24.97
CA ASN A 196 -4.78 -5.79 24.23
C ASN A 196 -5.85 -4.70 24.25
N ASP A 197 -6.80 -4.76 23.33
CA ASP A 197 -7.92 -3.81 23.23
C ASP A 197 -7.46 -2.36 23.05
N GLN A 198 -6.28 -2.15 22.46
CA GLN A 198 -5.70 -0.83 22.25
C GLN A 198 -6.62 0.00 21.35
N LEU A 199 -6.93 1.22 21.77
CA LEU A 199 -7.64 2.19 20.94
C LEU A 199 -6.64 3.04 20.17
N ARG A 200 -6.96 3.30 18.90
CA ARG A 200 -6.18 4.15 18.02
C ARG A 200 -7.08 5.20 17.40
N TYR A 201 -6.85 6.45 17.76
CA TYR A 201 -7.62 7.59 17.28
C TYR A 201 -6.87 8.24 16.13
N SER A 202 -7.50 8.30 14.95
CA SER A 202 -6.97 8.99 13.79
C SER A 202 -7.36 10.48 13.83
N TYR A 203 -6.40 11.36 13.56
CA TYR A 203 -6.67 12.74 13.21
C TYR A 203 -6.28 12.98 11.76
N ASP A 204 -7.28 13.35 10.98
CA ASP A 204 -7.16 13.46 9.53
C ASP A 204 -6.95 14.91 9.09
N ASP A 205 -6.31 15.11 7.94
CA ASP A 205 -6.29 16.42 7.28
C ASP A 205 -7.62 16.73 6.57
N GLN A 206 -7.69 17.89 5.93
CA GLN A 206 -8.91 18.37 5.27
C GLN A 206 -9.41 17.43 4.15
N LEU A 207 -8.55 16.59 3.57
CA LEU A 207 -8.91 15.64 2.53
C LEU A 207 -9.19 14.23 3.09
N GLY A 208 -9.09 14.04 4.41
CA GLY A 208 -9.31 12.77 5.09
C GLY A 208 -8.07 11.87 5.16
N SER A 209 -6.87 12.40 4.92
CA SER A 209 -5.63 11.62 5.11
C SER A 209 -5.24 11.61 6.58
N SER A 210 -5.06 10.42 7.18
CA SER A 210 -4.60 10.28 8.57
C SER A 210 -3.19 10.87 8.75
N ARG A 211 -3.06 11.88 9.63
CA ARG A 211 -1.81 12.59 9.93
C ARG A 211 -1.22 12.22 11.27
N LEU A 212 -2.09 11.92 12.22
CA LEU A 212 -1.73 11.61 13.59
C LEU A 212 -2.53 10.41 14.05
N GLU A 213 -1.86 9.51 14.74
CA GLU A 213 -2.51 8.42 15.47
C GLU A 213 -2.12 8.54 16.95
N VAL A 214 -3.10 8.58 17.86
CA VAL A 214 -2.84 8.61 19.31
C VAL A 214 -3.54 7.45 20.01
N ASP A 215 -3.04 7.10 21.19
CA ASP A 215 -3.60 6.05 22.05
C ASP A 215 -4.76 6.57 22.92
N GLU A 216 -5.33 5.68 23.73
CA GLU A 216 -6.41 5.98 24.68
C GLU A 216 -6.08 7.05 25.74
N ASN A 217 -4.81 7.34 25.97
CA ASN A 217 -4.36 8.37 26.90
C ASN A 217 -4.02 9.70 26.18
N GLY A 218 -4.23 9.75 24.86
CA GLY A 218 -3.86 10.89 24.03
C GLY A 218 -2.37 10.99 23.74
N LEU A 219 -1.59 9.92 23.97
CA LEU A 219 -0.17 9.88 23.65
C LEU A 219 0.04 9.52 22.18
N LEU A 220 1.04 10.16 21.57
CA LEU A 220 1.36 9.96 20.16
C LEU A 220 1.85 8.53 19.88
N ILE A 221 1.17 7.83 18.97
CA ILE A 221 1.58 6.53 18.42
C ILE A 221 2.38 6.74 17.12
N SER A 222 1.82 7.51 16.18
CA SER A 222 2.44 7.75 14.88
C SER A 222 2.08 9.11 14.30
N GLN A 223 2.98 9.64 13.47
CA GLN A 223 2.80 10.90 12.75
C GLN A 223 3.29 10.76 11.31
N GLN A 224 2.49 11.22 10.35
CA GLN A 224 2.87 11.26 8.94
C GLN A 224 2.81 12.69 8.40
N LEU A 225 3.99 13.23 8.08
CA LEU A 225 4.15 14.55 7.46
C LEU A 225 4.10 14.42 5.94
N SER A 226 3.51 15.42 5.27
CA SER A 226 3.48 15.53 3.80
C SER A 226 4.41 16.62 3.32
#